data_AF-A0A076N086-F1
#
_entry.id   AF-A0A076N086-F1
#
_cell.length_a   1.000
_cell.length_b   1.000
_cell.length_c   1.000
_cell.angle_alpha   90.00
_cell.angle_beta   90.00
_cell.angle_gamma   90.00
#
_symmetry.space_group_name_H-M   'P 1'
#
loop_
_entity.id
_entity.type
_entity.pdbx_description
1 polymer ?
#
loop_
_entity_poly.entity_id
_entity_poly.type
_entity_poly.pdbx_seq_one_letter_code
_entity_poly.pdbx_strand_id
1 'polypeptide(L)'
;MSVEGLTGEQNDGLVNYRVDPRGERVVVLPATCRAGRHSLVVAGYRAVADSAGVAVECQTCRAEGVSPAAWLFGTAGPLAARAEFDDQPYLDRRTRADAALPSWK
;
A
#
# COMPACT_ATOMS: atom_id res chain seq x y z
N MET A 1 -24.93 -13.39 3.87
CA MET A 1 -23.59 -13.44 4.48
C MET A 1 -23.01 -12.04 4.33
N SER A 2 -23.26 -11.19 5.32
CA SER A 2 -22.86 -9.79 5.32
C SER A 2 -21.45 -9.70 5.88
N VAL A 3 -20.52 -9.19 5.08
CA VAL A 3 -19.16 -8.88 5.52
C VAL A 3 -19.16 -7.51 6.21
N GLU A 4 -19.69 -7.48 7.43
CA GLU A 4 -19.61 -6.31 8.29
C GLU A 4 -18.22 -6.28 8.92
N GLY A 5 -17.34 -5.41 8.42
CA GLY A 5 -16.06 -5.22 9.09
C GLY A 5 -14.94 -4.53 8.32
N LEU A 6 -15.20 -3.58 7.41
CA LEU A 6 -14.22 -2.56 7.04
C LEU A 6 -14.97 -1.28 6.68
N THR A 7 -14.99 -0.31 7.59
CA THR A 7 -15.46 1.05 7.30
C THR A 7 -14.69 1.58 6.09
N GLY A 8 -15.42 2.04 5.07
CA GLY A 8 -14.93 2.32 3.71
C GLY A 8 -13.92 3.47 3.55
N GLU A 9 -13.26 3.91 4.62
CA GLU A 9 -12.27 5.00 4.62
C GLU A 9 -10.82 4.49 4.82
N GLN A 10 -10.60 3.21 5.13
CA GLN A 10 -9.29 2.67 5.51
C GLN A 10 -8.62 1.75 4.48
N ASN A 11 -9.16 1.62 3.26
CA ASN A 11 -8.65 0.67 2.26
C ASN A 11 -8.28 1.40 0.95
N ASP A 12 -7.04 1.25 0.50
CA ASP A 12 -6.47 1.76 -0.76
C ASP A 12 -6.89 0.96 -2.01
N GLY A 13 -7.92 0.13 -1.82
CA GLY A 13 -8.47 -0.75 -2.83
C GLY A 13 -7.85 -2.14 -2.78
N LEU A 14 -8.08 -2.90 -3.84
CA LEU A 14 -7.56 -4.26 -3.92
C LEU A 14 -6.08 -4.26 -4.30
N VAL A 15 -5.35 -5.23 -3.74
CA VAL A 15 -3.98 -5.52 -4.15
C VAL A 15 -3.94 -6.01 -5.60
N ASN A 16 -2.96 -5.54 -6.35
CA ASN A 16 -2.78 -5.96 -7.73
C ASN A 16 -2.03 -7.29 -7.78
N TYR A 17 -2.37 -8.10 -8.78
CA TYR A 17 -1.70 -9.36 -9.06
C TYR A 17 -1.14 -9.35 -10.47
N ARG A 18 0.06 -9.90 -10.61
CA ARG A 18 0.65 -10.23 -11.90
C ARG A 18 0.82 -11.75 -11.99
N VAL A 19 0.80 -12.28 -13.20
CA VAL A 19 1.20 -13.66 -13.47
C VAL A 19 2.60 -13.60 -14.09
N ASP A 20 3.55 -14.32 -13.51
CA ASP A 20 4.90 -14.40 -14.07
C ASP A 20 4.94 -15.32 -15.30
N PRO A 21 6.05 -15.36 -16.07
CA PRO A 21 6.16 -16.22 -17.25
C PRO A 21 6.03 -17.73 -16.97
N ARG A 22 6.07 -18.15 -15.70
CA ARG A 22 5.90 -19.55 -15.27
C ARG A 22 4.46 -19.84 -14.85
N GLY A 23 3.56 -18.86 -14.93
CA GLY A 23 2.16 -19.00 -14.52
C GLY A 23 1.95 -18.78 -13.03
N GLU A 24 2.96 -18.35 -12.27
CA GLU A 24 2.80 -18.11 -10.84
C GLU A 24 2.16 -16.74 -10.59
N ARG A 25 1.19 -16.68 -9.67
CA ARG A 25 0.65 -15.41 -9.20
C ARG A 25 1.70 -14.72 -8.32
N VAL A 26 1.84 -13.42 -8.52
CA VAL A 26 2.71 -12.56 -7.71
C VAL A 26 1.92 -11.34 -7.27
N VAL A 27 1.96 -11.05 -5.98
CA VAL A 27 1.38 -9.84 -5.41
C VAL A 27 2.24 -8.64 -5.82
N VAL A 28 1.63 -7.63 -6.40
CA VAL A 28 2.33 -6.41 -6.78
C VAL A 28 2.10 -5.37 -5.69
N LEU A 29 3.14 -4.93 -5.02
CA LEU A 29 3.12 -3.90 -3.98
C LEU A 29 3.62 -2.56 -4.56
N PRO A 30 3.14 -1.42 -4.03
CA PRO A 30 3.68 -0.13 -4.42
C PRO A 30 5.15 -0.05 -4.04
N ALA A 31 6.00 0.49 -4.92
CA ALA A 31 7.43 0.69 -4.64
C ALA A 31 7.68 2.00 -3.88
N THR A 32 6.73 2.93 -3.92
CA THR A 32 6.76 4.22 -3.24
C THR A 32 5.77 4.28 -2.08
N CYS A 33 6.10 5.01 -1.02
CA CYS A 33 5.20 5.26 0.11
C CYS A 33 3.93 6.00 -0.35
N ARG A 34 2.87 5.95 0.49
CA ARG A 34 1.57 6.54 0.16
C ARG A 34 1.60 8.04 -0.10
N ALA A 35 2.48 8.75 0.60
CA ALA A 35 2.74 10.17 0.40
C ALA A 35 3.51 10.49 -0.90
N GLY A 36 3.98 9.47 -1.63
CA GLY A 36 4.72 9.64 -2.88
C GLY A 36 6.18 10.12 -2.72
N ARG A 37 6.71 10.19 -1.49
CA ARG A 37 8.02 10.83 -1.20
C ARG A 37 9.20 9.87 -1.08
N HIS A 38 8.95 8.64 -0.64
CA HIS A 38 10.00 7.69 -0.27
C HIS A 38 9.88 6.41 -1.10
N SER A 39 11.01 5.97 -1.68
CA SER A 39 11.12 4.60 -2.19
C SER A 39 11.17 3.64 -1.00
N LEU A 40 10.24 2.70 -0.93
CA LEU A 40 10.11 1.76 0.18
C LEU A 40 11.32 0.85 0.32
N VAL A 41 11.92 0.45 -0.81
CA VAL A 41 13.13 -0.38 -0.85
C VAL A 41 14.34 0.34 -0.24
N VAL A 42 14.42 1.67 -0.41
CA VAL A 42 15.54 2.48 0.10
C VAL A 42 15.28 2.96 1.53
N ALA A 43 14.07 3.45 1.81
CA ALA A 43 13.69 4.06 3.08
C ALA A 43 13.30 3.06 4.18
N GLY A 44 13.24 1.78 3.83
CA GLY A 44 12.76 0.71 4.71
C GLY A 44 11.23 0.65 4.77
N TYR A 45 10.71 -0.58 4.82
CA TYR A 45 9.29 -0.84 4.89
C TYR A 45 8.98 -2.03 5.81
N ARG A 46 7.73 -2.05 6.30
CA ARG A 46 7.15 -3.21 6.98
C ARG A 46 5.92 -3.64 6.21
N ALA A 47 5.96 -4.85 5.65
CA ALA A 47 4.82 -5.47 4.98
C ALA A 47 4.23 -6.58 5.84
N VAL A 48 2.92 -6.55 6.06
CA VAL A 48 2.18 -7.60 6.75
C VAL A 48 1.05 -8.06 5.85
N ALA A 49 0.95 -9.37 5.66
CA ALA A 49 -0.06 -10.04 4.87
C ALA A 49 -0.87 -10.97 5.77
N ASP A 50 -2.19 -10.89 5.67
CA ASP A 50 -3.12 -11.77 6.37
C ASP A 50 -4.32 -12.13 5.48
N SER A 51 -5.33 -12.80 6.05
CA SER A 51 -6.52 -13.21 5.31
C SER A 51 -7.41 -12.04 4.83
N ALA A 52 -7.27 -10.85 5.42
CA ALA A 52 -8.02 -9.66 5.04
C ALA A 52 -7.30 -8.85 3.93
N GLY A 53 -5.97 -8.91 3.88
CA GLY A 53 -5.21 -8.28 2.80
C GLY A 53 -3.74 -8.01 3.13
N VAL A 54 -3.23 -6.88 2.63
CA VAL A 54 -1.81 -6.51 2.77
C VAL A 54 -1.67 -5.07 3.25
N ALA A 55 -0.95 -4.88 4.36
CA ALA A 55 -0.53 -3.59 4.85
C ALA A 55 0.95 -3.36 4.53
N VAL A 56 1.29 -2.22 3.91
CA VAL A 56 2.67 -1.83 3.61
C VAL A 56 2.96 -0.47 4.22
N GLU A 57 3.76 -0.45 5.30
CA GLU A 57 4.09 0.74 6.06
C GLU A 57 5.51 1.23 5.73
N CYS A 58 5.64 2.53 5.40
CA CYS A 58 6.95 3.17 5.25
C CYS A 58 7.52 3.52 6.63
N GLN A 59 8.70 2.98 6.95
CA GLN A 59 9.31 3.20 8.26
C GLN A 59 9.79 4.65 8.45
N THR A 60 10.22 5.31 7.37
CA THR A 60 10.58 6.73 7.41
C THR A 60 9.36 7.61 7.66
N CYS A 61 8.25 7.41 6.91
CA CYS A 61 7.01 8.17 7.16
C CYS A 61 6.48 7.96 8.59
N ARG A 62 6.58 6.73 9.10
CA ARG A 62 6.21 6.40 10.49
C ARG A 62 7.07 7.17 11.49
N ALA A 63 8.39 7.19 11.31
CA ALA A 63 9.32 7.90 12.18
C ALA A 63 9.09 9.43 12.14
N GLU A 64 8.70 9.97 10.99
CA GLU A 64 8.38 11.39 10.78
C GLU A 64 6.96 11.77 11.26
N GLY A 65 6.13 10.82 11.71
CA GLY A 65 4.75 11.10 12.15
C GLY A 65 3.80 11.46 11.00
N VAL A 66 4.10 11.05 9.77
CA VAL A 66 3.31 11.35 8.57
C VAL A 66 2.11 10.42 8.50
N SER A 67 0.90 10.97 8.36
CA SER A 67 -0.33 10.19 8.23
C SER A 67 -1.02 10.42 6.88
N PRO A 68 -1.42 9.36 6.15
CA PRO A 68 -1.18 7.95 6.44
C PRO A 68 0.25 7.49 6.07
N ALA A 69 0.93 6.79 6.99
CA ALA A 69 2.26 6.19 6.76
C ALA A 69 2.21 4.85 6.01
N ALA A 70 1.03 4.24 5.91
CA ALA A 70 0.82 2.92 5.37
C ALA A 70 -0.16 2.90 4.19
N TRP A 71 0.13 2.00 3.25
CA TRP A 71 -0.85 1.47 2.32
C TRP A 71 -1.60 0.31 2.97
N LEU A 72 -2.91 0.25 2.78
CA LEU A 72 -3.77 -0.82 3.27
C LEU A 72 -4.56 -1.35 2.09
N PHE A 73 -4.25 -2.56 1.63
CA PHE A 73 -4.92 -3.19 0.50
C PHE A 73 -5.79 -4.36 0.95
N GLY A 74 -6.99 -4.45 0.40
CA GLY A 74 -7.80 -5.67 0.48
C GLY A 74 -7.31 -6.75 -0.48
N THR A 75 -7.75 -7.99 -0.28
CA THR A 75 -7.53 -9.08 -1.24
C THR A 75 -8.84 -9.67 -1.75
N ALA A 76 -8.89 -9.99 -3.05
CA ALA A 76 -10.03 -10.68 -3.68
C ALA A 76 -9.90 -12.22 -3.67
N GLY A 77 -8.90 -12.75 -2.96
CA GLY A 77 -8.67 -14.19 -2.87
C GLY A 77 -7.38 -14.52 -2.10
N PRO A 78 -6.88 -15.78 -2.20
CA PRO A 78 -5.64 -16.17 -1.55
C PRO A 78 -4.48 -15.28 -2.01
N LEU A 79 -3.72 -14.78 -1.04
CA LEU A 79 -2.47 -14.06 -1.32
C LEU A 79 -1.45 -15.02 -1.90
N ALA A 80 -0.69 -14.54 -2.89
CA ALA A 80 0.40 -15.32 -3.42
C ALA A 80 1.58 -15.35 -2.45
N ALA A 81 2.37 -16.42 -2.51
CA ALA A 81 3.58 -16.57 -1.69
C ALA A 81 4.71 -15.61 -2.09
N ARG A 82 4.59 -14.95 -3.25
CA ARG A 82 5.59 -14.03 -3.81
C ARG A 82 5.01 -12.64 -3.93
N ALA A 83 5.85 -11.63 -3.67
CA ALA A 83 5.54 -10.23 -3.86
C ALA A 83 6.66 -9.50 -4.62
N GLU A 84 6.28 -8.51 -5.41
CA GLU A 84 7.17 -7.64 -6.19
C GLU A 84 6.78 -6.18 -6.04
N PHE A 85 7.72 -5.28 -6.26
CA PHE A 85 7.49 -3.84 -6.20
C PHE A 85 7.29 -3.26 -7.60
N ASP A 86 6.15 -2.62 -7.80
CA ASP A 86 5.84 -1.86 -9.02
C ASP A 86 4.91 -0.70 -8.64
N ASP A 87 5.26 0.50 -9.08
CA ASP A 87 4.49 1.71 -8.82
C ASP A 87 3.42 2.00 -9.87
N GLN A 88 3.59 1.48 -11.09
CA GLN A 88 2.71 1.75 -12.21
C GLN A 88 1.21 1.52 -11.89
N PRO A 89 0.79 0.44 -11.19
CA PRO A 89 -0.62 0.23 -10.87
C PRO A 89 -1.16 1.13 -9.73
N TYR A 90 -0.29 1.89 -9.06
CA TYR A 90 -0.64 2.69 -7.88
C TYR A 90 -0.47 4.20 -8.07
N LEU A 91 0.00 4.67 -9.23
CA LEU A 91 0.30 6.09 -9.50
C LEU A 91 -0.91 7.01 -9.22
N ASP A 92 -2.11 6.60 -9.61
CA ASP A 92 -3.36 7.36 -9.43
C ASP A 92 -3.87 7.36 -7.98
N ARG A 93 -3.43 6.38 -7.17
CA ARG A 93 -3.92 6.17 -5.79
C ARG A 93 -3.07 6.88 -4.74
N ARG A 94 -1.97 7.52 -5.15
CA ARG A 94 -1.09 8.24 -4.22
C ARG A 94 -1.80 9.48 -3.71
N THR A 95 -1.87 9.62 -2.40
CA THR A 95 -2.28 10.89 -1.81
C THR A 95 -1.13 11.86 -2.06
N ARG A 96 -1.35 12.90 -2.89
CA ARG A 96 -0.41 14.01 -2.99
C ARG A 96 -0.26 14.58 -1.57
N ALA A 97 0.97 14.59 -1.03
CA ALA A 97 1.25 15.16 0.29
C ALA A 97 1.01 16.69 0.37
N ASP A 98 0.66 17.33 -0.74
CA ASP A 98 0.44 18.76 -0.86
C ASP A 98 -1.06 19.07 -0.87
N ALA A 99 -1.65 19.00 0.31
CA ALA A 99 -2.83 19.76 0.72
C ALA A 99 -2.79 19.84 2.25
N ALA A 100 -2.35 21.00 2.77
CA ALA A 100 -2.30 21.40 4.18
C ALA A 100 -0.98 21.16 4.94
N LEU A 101 -0.07 22.13 4.81
CA LEU A 101 0.26 22.93 6.01
C LEU A 101 -0.51 24.25 5.87
N PRO A 102 -1.55 24.56 6.67
CA PRO A 102 -2.00 25.94 6.76
C PRO A 102 -0.87 26.74 7.42
N SER A 103 -0.21 27.58 6.63
CA SER A 103 0.64 28.65 7.15
C SER A 103 -0.27 29.64 7.91
N TRP A 104 -0.41 29.46 9.22
CA TRP A 104 -0.94 30.53 10.06
C TRP A 104 0.16 31.57 10.22
N LYS A 105 -0.07 32.74 9.62
CA LYS A 105 0.68 33.96 9.83
C LYS A 105 -0.14 34.86 10.73
#